data_AF-A0A939WTD6-F1
#
_entry.id   AF-A0A939WTD6-F1
#
_cell.length_a   1.000
_cell.length_b   1.000
_cell.length_c   1.000
_cell.angle_alpha   90.00
_cell.angle_beta   90.00
_cell.angle_gamma   90.00
#
_symmetry.space_group_name_H-M   'P 1'
#
loop_
_entity.id
_entity.type
_entity.pdbx_description
1 polymer ?
#
loop_
_entity_poly.entity_id
_entity_poly.type
_entity_poly.pdbx_seq_one_letter_code
_entity_poly.pdbx_strand_id
1 'polypeptide(L)'
;MRKLASIQRIWKIEPIEGADRIELAHVLGWQCVVNKGQFQPMDIGVYFEIDSFLPICPEFEFMRATSYKKSDVMGEGFKLRTMRFRGEISQGLLLPLSQFPQIPAEAEIGTDVTELLGVKKWEIEERVTTGGTAIGTLPYDIPHTDETRIQEEPALIQAFAGLEYYISTKMDGSSHSIGIDENGFHVTGHNYEYKDDGVSSFYELVKARGYREKMEAFAKKENLATFTVQGELCAPGIQQNRLRLIKPEWYVFTIRENGKRVGLRRMLEICDLLGFEHVPIEEVGMDLPSKYPTVEALLARADGDYPKGGKKEGIVVRPTEPVFCPLISASLSMKIVSNKYLLKNEE
;
A
#
# COMPACT_ATOMS: atom_id res chain seq x y z
N MET A 1 19.13 16.85 6.40
CA MET A 1 19.18 15.43 6.00
C MET A 1 18.49 14.62 7.09
N ARG A 2 17.66 13.61 6.75
CA ARG A 2 16.94 12.78 7.74
C ARG A 2 17.97 11.97 8.53
N LYS A 3 17.83 11.91 9.87
CA LYS A 3 18.68 11.07 10.73
C LYS A 3 18.25 9.61 10.56
N LEU A 4 19.08 8.77 9.94
CA LEU A 4 18.74 7.37 9.67
C LEU A 4 19.25 6.43 10.75
N ALA A 5 20.37 6.77 11.40
CA ALA A 5 20.90 6.05 12.55
C ALA A 5 21.22 7.05 13.67
N SER A 6 20.73 6.77 14.88
CA SER A 6 21.01 7.63 16.04
C SER A 6 21.10 6.85 17.34
N ILE A 7 21.86 7.40 18.29
CA ILE A 7 21.96 6.85 19.65
C ILE A 7 20.65 7.15 20.37
N GLN A 8 19.95 6.12 20.84
CA GLN A 8 18.64 6.27 21.45
C GLN A 8 18.49 5.48 22.74
N ARG A 9 17.61 5.98 23.60
CA ARG A 9 17.20 5.31 24.84
C ARG A 9 16.02 4.38 24.57
N ILE A 10 16.07 3.23 25.22
CA ILE A 10 15.02 2.22 25.19
C ILE A 10 14.09 2.47 26.37
N TRP A 11 12.82 2.80 26.09
CA TRP A 11 11.88 3.19 27.13
C TRP A 11 11.22 2.00 27.82
N LYS A 12 10.99 0.93 27.05
CA LYS A 12 10.21 -0.22 27.49
C LYS A 12 10.64 -1.47 26.73
N ILE A 13 10.63 -2.60 27.42
CA ILE A 13 10.78 -3.94 26.85
C ILE A 13 9.53 -4.73 27.22
N GLU A 14 8.92 -5.40 26.24
CA GLU A 14 7.72 -6.23 26.44
C GLU A 14 7.90 -7.63 25.85
N PRO A 15 7.42 -8.68 26.53
CA PRO A 15 7.38 -10.01 25.94
C PRO A 15 6.42 -10.04 24.74
N ILE A 16 6.78 -10.80 23.71
CA ILE A 16 5.89 -11.07 22.57
C ILE A 16 5.17 -12.40 22.86
N GLU A 17 3.84 -12.41 22.81
CA GLU A 17 3.05 -13.61 23.11
C GLU A 17 3.43 -14.78 22.19
N GLY A 18 3.71 -15.94 22.78
CA GLY A 18 4.14 -17.13 22.07
C GLY A 18 5.57 -17.07 21.49
N ALA A 19 6.38 -16.08 21.84
CA ALA A 19 7.76 -15.94 21.36
C ALA A 19 8.79 -16.15 22.48
N ASP A 20 9.62 -17.20 22.37
CA ASP A 20 10.59 -17.52 23.43
C ASP A 20 11.95 -16.82 23.27
N ARG A 21 12.28 -16.38 22.06
CA ARG A 21 13.62 -15.88 21.68
C ARG A 21 13.70 -14.38 21.45
N ILE A 22 12.55 -13.72 21.35
CA ILE A 22 12.46 -12.33 20.95
C ILE A 22 11.50 -11.57 21.88
N GLU A 23 11.73 -10.28 21.98
CA GLU A 23 10.93 -9.33 22.76
C GLU A 23 10.81 -8.00 22.00
N LEU A 24 9.90 -7.14 22.45
CA LEU A 24 9.59 -5.88 21.80
C LEU A 24 10.22 -4.72 22.56
N ALA A 25 11.14 -4.00 21.91
CA ALA A 25 11.75 -2.80 22.44
C ALA A 25 11.07 -1.54 21.89
N HIS A 26 10.74 -0.61 22.78
CA HIS A 26 10.17 0.69 22.45
C HIS A 26 11.24 1.76 22.47
N VAL A 27 11.44 2.41 21.33
CA VAL A 27 12.48 3.42 21.12
C VAL A 27 11.89 4.58 20.32
N LEU A 28 12.04 5.80 20.84
CA LEU A 28 11.32 6.99 20.36
C LEU A 28 9.80 6.73 20.34
N GLY A 29 9.14 6.87 19.19
CA GLY A 29 7.74 6.52 18.96
C GLY A 29 7.54 5.21 18.19
N TRP A 30 8.59 4.39 18.08
CA TRP A 30 8.60 3.14 17.31
C TRP A 30 8.75 1.93 18.23
N GLN A 31 8.38 0.77 17.70
CA GLN A 31 8.64 -0.52 18.32
C GLN A 31 9.46 -1.42 17.38
N CYS A 32 10.46 -2.12 17.93
CA CYS A 32 11.38 -2.98 17.20
C CYS A 32 11.55 -4.30 17.94
N VAL A 33 11.58 -5.39 17.19
CA VAL A 33 11.82 -6.73 17.74
C VAL A 33 13.32 -6.91 17.98
N VAL A 34 13.68 -7.26 19.22
CA VAL A 34 15.06 -7.52 19.66
C VAL A 34 15.18 -8.94 20.22
N ASN A 35 16.40 -9.45 20.35
CA ASN A 35 16.60 -10.74 21.00
C ASN A 35 16.27 -10.64 22.49
N LYS A 36 15.70 -11.69 23.06
CA LYS A 36 15.33 -11.73 24.47
C LYS A 36 16.54 -11.54 25.37
N GLY A 37 16.47 -10.59 26.29
CA GLY A 37 17.55 -10.23 27.22
C GLY A 37 18.68 -9.43 26.58
N GLN A 38 18.53 -8.96 25.34
CA GLN A 38 19.53 -8.11 24.67
C GLN A 38 19.58 -6.71 25.27
N PHE A 39 18.44 -6.23 25.80
CA PHE A 39 18.29 -4.91 26.36
C PHE A 39 17.44 -4.93 27.63
N GLN A 40 17.64 -3.93 28.47
CA GLN A 40 16.78 -3.58 29.59
C GLN A 40 16.18 -2.18 29.37
N PRO A 41 15.04 -1.87 30.01
CA PRO A 41 14.54 -0.50 30.04
C PRO A 41 15.63 0.46 30.54
N MET A 42 15.73 1.62 29.90
CA MET A 42 16.73 2.66 30.09
C MET A 42 18.12 2.40 29.49
N ASP A 43 18.37 1.22 28.90
CA ASP A 43 19.56 1.00 28.10
C ASP A 43 19.63 1.95 26.91
N ILE A 44 20.85 2.13 26.39
CA ILE A 44 21.14 2.93 25.20
C ILE A 44 21.61 2.00 24.09
N GLY A 45 21.08 2.22 22.89
CA GLY A 45 21.48 1.50 21.68
C GLY A 45 21.50 2.41 20.47
N VAL A 46 21.98 1.88 19.34
CA VAL A 46 21.87 2.55 18.04
C VAL A 46 20.57 2.11 17.39
N TYR A 47 19.67 3.06 17.18
CA TYR A 47 18.44 2.85 16.44
C TYR A 47 18.61 3.27 14.99
N PHE A 48 18.28 2.37 14.07
CA PHE A 48 18.26 2.57 12.63
C PHE A 48 16.82 2.65 12.15
N GLU A 49 16.43 3.76 11.52
CA GLU A 49 15.07 3.97 11.03
C GLU A 49 14.76 3.09 9.81
N ILE A 50 13.47 2.87 9.55
CA ILE A 50 13.01 2.28 8.29
C ILE A 50 13.51 3.10 7.09
N ASP A 51 13.69 2.41 5.96
CA ASP A 51 14.32 2.92 4.73
C ASP A 51 15.83 3.18 4.85
N SER A 52 16.48 2.81 5.95
CA SER A 52 17.94 2.74 6.00
C SER A 52 18.48 1.61 5.13
N PHE A 53 19.54 1.90 4.40
CA PHE A 53 20.37 0.94 3.68
C PHE A 53 21.72 0.81 4.41
N LEU A 54 21.91 -0.34 5.02
CA LEU A 54 23.06 -0.66 5.86
C LEU A 54 24.17 -1.27 5.01
N PRO A 55 25.45 -0.96 5.26
CA PRO A 55 26.57 -1.53 4.53
C PRO A 55 26.72 -3.03 4.81
N ILE A 56 27.47 -3.73 3.95
CA ILE A 56 27.94 -5.08 4.26
C ILE A 56 29.08 -4.97 5.28
N CYS A 57 28.78 -5.29 6.54
CA CYS A 57 29.76 -5.44 7.61
C CYS A 57 29.29 -6.48 8.64
N PRO A 58 30.19 -7.01 9.49
CA PRO A 58 29.88 -8.09 10.42
C PRO A 58 28.67 -7.82 11.32
N GLU A 59 28.47 -6.57 11.73
CA GLU A 59 27.39 -6.12 12.60
C GLU A 59 26.00 -6.34 12.00
N PHE A 60 25.87 -6.29 10.66
CA PHE A 60 24.60 -6.42 9.94
C PHE A 60 24.45 -7.74 9.19
N GLU A 61 25.47 -8.59 9.18
CA GLU A 61 25.55 -9.79 8.35
C GLU A 61 24.41 -10.79 8.61
N PHE A 62 23.90 -10.82 9.85
CA PHE A 62 22.75 -11.65 10.24
C PHE A 62 21.48 -11.35 9.42
N MET A 63 21.41 -10.18 8.76
CA MET A 63 20.28 -9.76 7.95
C MET A 63 20.36 -10.24 6.49
N ARG A 64 21.44 -10.92 6.08
CA ARG A 64 21.65 -11.27 4.67
C ARG A 64 20.51 -12.08 4.06
N ALA A 65 19.99 -13.05 4.80
CA ALA A 65 18.91 -13.91 4.31
C ALA A 65 17.60 -13.14 4.05
N THR A 66 17.34 -12.05 4.77
CA THR A 66 16.02 -11.38 4.78
C THR A 66 16.00 -10.01 4.11
N SER A 67 17.16 -9.33 4.07
CA SER A 67 17.23 -7.90 3.79
C SER A 67 18.29 -7.51 2.76
N TYR A 68 19.09 -8.47 2.27
CA TYR A 68 20.12 -8.20 1.26
C TYR A 68 19.51 -7.62 -0.03
N LYS A 69 20.14 -6.55 -0.54
CA LYS A 69 19.85 -5.94 -1.83
C LYS A 69 21.14 -5.59 -2.55
N LYS A 70 21.06 -5.66 -3.87
CA LYS A 70 22.06 -5.21 -4.82
C LYS A 70 21.40 -4.30 -5.84
N SER A 71 22.02 -3.17 -6.10
CA SER A 71 21.61 -2.17 -7.10
C SER A 71 22.86 -1.47 -7.62
N ASP A 72 22.87 -1.03 -8.87
CA ASP A 72 23.94 -0.25 -9.50
C ASP A 72 24.18 1.10 -8.80
N VAL A 73 23.13 1.75 -8.27
CA VAL A 73 23.18 3.07 -7.60
C VAL A 73 23.64 2.95 -6.15
N MET A 74 23.06 2.02 -5.37
CA MET A 74 23.38 1.90 -3.95
C MET A 74 24.53 0.93 -3.65
N GLY A 75 24.94 0.10 -4.61
CA GLY A 75 25.83 -1.03 -4.40
C GLY A 75 25.15 -2.20 -3.69
N GLU A 76 25.89 -2.90 -2.84
CA GLU A 76 25.41 -4.05 -2.06
C GLU A 76 25.26 -3.68 -0.57
N GLY A 77 24.21 -4.18 0.07
CA GLY A 77 23.89 -3.86 1.47
C GLY A 77 22.57 -4.46 1.94
N PHE A 78 22.07 -4.01 3.09
CA PHE A 78 20.84 -4.50 3.70
C PHE A 78 19.81 -3.40 3.85
N LYS A 79 18.63 -3.58 3.24
CA LYS A 79 17.52 -2.62 3.33
C LYS A 79 16.64 -2.91 4.54
N LEU A 80 16.47 -1.92 5.42
CA LEU A 80 15.44 -1.94 6.46
C LEU A 80 14.06 -1.64 5.90
N ARG A 81 13.08 -2.44 6.33
CA ARG A 81 11.66 -2.29 6.01
C ARG A 81 10.85 -2.66 7.24
N THR A 82 9.61 -2.19 7.30
CA THR A 82 8.64 -2.68 8.27
C THR A 82 8.47 -4.19 8.11
N MET A 83 8.53 -4.93 9.22
CA MET A 83 8.29 -6.37 9.28
C MET A 83 7.23 -6.69 10.33
N ARG A 84 6.60 -7.87 10.25
CA ARG A 84 5.78 -8.41 11.33
C ARG A 84 6.39 -9.71 11.85
N PHE A 85 6.44 -9.84 13.16
CA PHE A 85 6.88 -11.05 13.84
C PHE A 85 5.79 -11.46 14.83
N ARG A 86 5.17 -12.64 14.59
CA ARG A 86 4.09 -13.17 15.45
C ARG A 86 2.96 -12.16 15.70
N GLY A 87 2.55 -11.44 14.66
CA GLY A 87 1.47 -10.44 14.72
C GLY A 87 1.96 -9.02 15.06
N GLU A 88 3.06 -8.90 15.80
CA GLU A 88 3.63 -7.62 16.21
C GLU A 88 4.37 -6.91 15.09
N ILE A 89 4.16 -5.59 14.96
CA ILE A 89 4.88 -4.74 14.02
C ILE A 89 6.30 -4.49 14.54
N SER A 90 7.31 -4.54 13.66
CA SER A 90 8.69 -4.17 13.94
C SER A 90 9.15 -3.16 12.89
N GLN A 91 9.48 -1.95 13.35
CA GLN A 91 9.93 -0.84 12.50
C GLN A 91 11.32 -0.41 12.94
N GLY A 92 12.25 -0.43 11.99
CA GLY A 92 13.67 -0.14 12.24
C GLY A 92 14.44 -1.35 12.78
N LEU A 93 15.68 -1.08 13.18
CA LEU A 93 16.60 -2.03 13.79
C LEU A 93 17.23 -1.37 15.02
N LEU A 94 17.37 -2.12 16.12
CA LEU A 94 17.98 -1.64 17.35
C LEU A 94 19.12 -2.57 17.76
N LEU A 95 20.34 -2.02 17.86
CA LEU A 95 21.54 -2.79 18.18
C LEU A 95 22.33 -2.15 19.34
N PRO A 96 22.98 -2.97 20.20
CA PRO A 96 23.74 -2.46 21.33
C PRO A 96 24.88 -1.53 20.88
N LEU A 97 25.11 -0.45 21.64
CA LEU A 97 26.17 0.51 21.35
C LEU A 97 27.56 -0.16 21.29
N SER A 98 27.76 -1.21 22.08
CA SER A 98 29.00 -2.01 22.12
C SER A 98 29.34 -2.70 20.80
N GLN A 99 28.40 -2.83 19.86
CA GLN A 99 28.67 -3.37 18.53
C GLN A 99 29.35 -2.35 17.59
N PHE A 100 29.41 -1.07 17.99
CA PHE A 100 29.92 0.02 17.15
C PHE A 100 31.07 0.78 17.84
N PRO A 101 32.27 0.18 17.96
CA PRO A 101 33.41 0.80 18.65
C PRO A 101 33.89 2.11 18.01
N GLN A 102 33.50 2.38 16.76
CA GLN A 102 33.77 3.65 16.07
C GLN A 102 32.94 4.83 16.60
N ILE A 103 31.86 4.56 17.35
CA ILE A 103 31.08 5.61 18.01
C ILE A 103 31.85 6.07 19.26
N PRO A 104 32.12 7.38 19.43
CA PRO A 104 32.79 7.90 20.62
C PRO A 104 32.04 7.53 21.90
N ALA A 105 32.76 7.15 22.96
CA ALA A 105 32.15 6.73 24.22
C ALA A 105 31.37 7.87 24.91
N GLU A 106 31.77 9.11 24.64
CA GLU A 106 31.15 10.35 25.09
C GLU A 106 29.95 10.81 24.24
N ALA A 107 29.58 10.05 23.19
CA ALA A 107 28.46 10.44 22.32
C ALA A 107 27.13 10.44 23.09
N GLU A 108 26.43 11.57 23.03
CA GLU A 108 25.18 11.78 23.76
C GLU A 108 23.99 11.11 23.07
N ILE A 109 22.91 10.87 23.82
CA ILE A 109 21.63 10.42 23.27
C ILE A 109 21.12 11.44 22.24
N GLY A 110 20.67 10.95 21.09
CA GLY A 110 20.20 11.75 19.96
C GLY A 110 21.28 12.12 18.95
N THR A 111 22.55 11.77 19.22
CA THR A 111 23.66 11.89 18.28
C THR A 111 23.34 11.14 16.99
N ASP A 112 23.46 11.83 15.86
CA ASP A 112 23.32 11.23 14.53
C ASP A 112 24.63 10.52 14.18
N VAL A 113 24.53 9.22 13.90
CA VAL A 113 25.66 8.36 13.53
C VAL A 113 25.49 7.79 12.12
N THR A 114 24.58 8.36 11.32
CA THR A 114 24.25 7.91 9.96
C THR A 114 25.49 7.83 9.06
N GLU A 115 26.21 8.94 8.90
CA GLU A 115 27.41 9.00 8.05
C GLU A 115 28.54 8.14 8.63
N LEU A 116 28.74 8.19 9.96
CA LEU A 116 29.78 7.45 10.67
C LEU A 116 29.64 5.93 10.47
N LEU A 117 28.42 5.41 10.46
CA LEU A 117 28.12 4.00 10.25
C LEU A 117 27.91 3.62 8.78
N GLY A 118 28.13 4.56 7.84
CA GLY A 118 27.95 4.33 6.41
C GLY A 118 26.50 4.03 6.01
N VAL A 119 25.53 4.44 6.82
CA VAL A 119 24.11 4.22 6.57
C VAL A 119 23.63 5.22 5.53
N LYS A 120 22.94 4.74 4.51
CA LYS A 120 22.36 5.57 3.45
C LYS A 120 20.85 5.45 3.46
N LYS A 121 20.13 6.42 2.88
CA LYS A 121 18.70 6.22 2.61
C LYS A 121 18.58 5.27 1.44
N TRP A 122 17.76 4.23 1.55
CA TRP A 122 17.49 3.35 0.41
C TRP A 122 16.79 4.15 -0.69
N GLU A 123 17.43 4.20 -1.85
CA GLU A 123 16.85 4.76 -3.07
C GLU A 123 16.50 3.62 -4.01
N ILE A 124 15.36 3.76 -4.71
CA ILE A 124 15.02 2.86 -5.80
C ILE A 124 15.66 3.42 -7.06
N GLU A 125 16.37 2.55 -7.78
CA GLU A 125 16.90 2.92 -9.08
C GLU A 125 15.78 3.26 -10.04
N GLU A 126 16.01 4.31 -10.83
CA GLU A 126 15.17 4.57 -11.97
C GLU A 126 15.22 3.38 -12.91
N ARG A 127 14.08 2.72 -13.10
CA ARG A 127 13.98 1.58 -14.01
C ARG A 127 12.73 1.68 -14.86
N VAL A 128 12.89 1.41 -16.14
CA VAL A 128 11.77 1.36 -17.08
C VAL A 128 10.97 0.09 -16.80
N THR A 129 9.69 0.27 -16.48
CA THR A 129 8.71 -0.83 -16.33
C THR A 129 7.64 -0.72 -17.42
N THR A 130 6.77 -1.72 -17.51
CA THR A 130 5.61 -1.68 -18.42
C THR A 130 4.65 -0.52 -18.13
N GLY A 131 4.61 -0.02 -16.89
CA GLY A 131 3.74 1.09 -16.48
C GLY A 131 4.39 2.48 -16.52
N GLY A 132 5.72 2.56 -16.73
CA GLY A 132 6.48 3.81 -16.66
C GLY A 132 7.86 3.63 -16.02
N THR A 133 8.65 4.70 -15.99
CA THR A 133 9.93 4.73 -15.27
C THR A 133 9.67 4.86 -13.78
N ALA A 134 9.94 3.79 -13.02
CA ALA A 134 9.74 3.74 -11.58
C ALA A 134 10.83 4.53 -10.85
N ILE A 135 10.45 5.41 -9.92
CA ILE A 135 11.37 6.28 -9.15
C ILE A 135 11.31 6.03 -7.64
N GLY A 136 10.34 5.26 -7.17
CA GLY A 136 10.10 5.06 -5.75
C GLY A 136 9.08 3.96 -5.47
N THR A 137 8.92 3.62 -4.20
CA THR A 137 7.78 2.81 -3.73
C THR A 137 6.52 3.67 -3.74
N LEU A 138 5.37 3.07 -3.43
CA LEU A 138 4.17 3.86 -3.16
C LEU A 138 4.42 4.89 -2.03
N PRO A 139 3.94 6.13 -2.16
CA PRO A 139 3.82 7.08 -1.07
C PRO A 139 3.00 6.49 0.09
N TYR A 140 3.28 6.95 1.32
CA TYR A 140 2.73 6.32 2.53
C TYR A 140 1.19 6.34 2.59
N ASP A 141 0.54 7.37 2.01
CA ASP A 141 -0.92 7.50 2.00
C ASP A 141 -1.61 6.76 0.84
N ILE A 142 -0.82 6.16 -0.06
CA ILE A 142 -1.30 5.37 -1.20
C ILE A 142 -1.13 3.87 -0.86
N PRO A 143 -2.14 3.21 -0.27
CA PRO A 143 -2.07 1.79 0.02
C PRO A 143 -2.19 0.95 -1.27
N HIS A 144 -1.74 -0.30 -1.21
CA HIS A 144 -2.08 -1.28 -2.23
C HIS A 144 -3.59 -1.48 -2.34
N THR A 145 -4.03 -1.90 -3.53
CA THR A 145 -5.45 -2.00 -3.92
C THR A 145 -5.96 -3.44 -3.87
N ASP A 146 -5.29 -4.30 -3.09
CA ASP A 146 -5.64 -5.70 -2.94
C ASP A 146 -7.00 -5.88 -2.27
N GLU A 147 -7.70 -6.91 -2.72
CA GLU A 147 -9.03 -7.28 -2.23
C GLU A 147 -9.05 -8.79 -1.97
N THR A 148 -9.59 -9.19 -0.81
CA THR A 148 -9.77 -10.60 -0.43
C THR A 148 -10.76 -11.27 -1.37
N ARG A 149 -10.39 -12.44 -1.90
CA ARG A 149 -11.28 -13.21 -2.77
C ARG A 149 -12.32 -13.95 -1.92
N ILE A 150 -13.59 -13.96 -2.32
CA ILE A 150 -14.66 -14.55 -1.49
C ILE A 150 -14.46 -16.04 -1.18
N GLN A 151 -13.78 -16.79 -2.05
CA GLN A 151 -13.44 -18.19 -1.80
C GLN A 151 -12.38 -18.38 -0.70
N GLU A 152 -11.57 -17.36 -0.41
CA GLU A 152 -10.53 -17.41 0.63
C GLU A 152 -11.12 -17.17 2.03
N GLU A 153 -12.13 -16.29 2.14
CA GLU A 153 -12.83 -16.01 3.39
C GLU A 153 -14.36 -15.90 3.20
N PRO A 154 -15.07 -17.05 3.09
CA PRO A 154 -16.52 -17.08 2.91
C PRO A 154 -17.31 -16.42 4.04
N ALA A 155 -16.75 -16.32 5.25
CA ALA A 155 -17.42 -15.68 6.39
C ALA A 155 -17.64 -14.17 6.16
N LEU A 156 -16.92 -13.56 5.21
CA LEU A 156 -17.14 -12.16 4.82
C LEU A 156 -18.57 -11.88 4.39
N ILE A 157 -19.31 -12.84 3.82
CA ILE A 157 -20.72 -12.65 3.45
C ILE A 157 -21.51 -12.17 4.66
N GLN A 158 -21.39 -12.87 5.80
CA GLN A 158 -22.12 -12.53 7.02
C GLN A 158 -21.64 -11.23 7.68
N ALA A 159 -20.41 -10.77 7.39
CA ALA A 159 -19.95 -9.47 7.86
C ALA A 159 -20.73 -8.29 7.24
N PHE A 160 -21.45 -8.52 6.13
CA PHE A 160 -22.38 -7.54 5.54
C PHE A 160 -23.80 -7.57 6.14
N ALA A 161 -24.06 -8.41 7.14
CA ALA A 161 -25.39 -8.53 7.72
C ALA A 161 -25.88 -7.18 8.30
N GLY A 162 -27.07 -6.75 7.87
CA GLY A 162 -27.68 -5.49 8.29
C GLY A 162 -27.01 -4.21 7.76
N LEU A 163 -25.95 -4.31 6.95
CA LEU A 163 -25.28 -3.15 6.35
C LEU A 163 -25.87 -2.77 5.00
N GLU A 164 -25.83 -1.49 4.67
CA GLU A 164 -26.00 -1.03 3.28
C GLU A 164 -24.72 -1.35 2.49
N TYR A 165 -24.86 -1.98 1.33
CA TYR A 165 -23.76 -2.37 0.47
C TYR A 165 -23.94 -1.84 -0.95
N TYR A 166 -22.83 -1.82 -1.68
CA TYR A 166 -22.84 -1.65 -3.12
C TYR A 166 -21.99 -2.71 -3.82
N ILE A 167 -22.37 -3.02 -5.05
CA ILE A 167 -21.64 -3.89 -5.97
C ILE A 167 -21.15 -3.03 -7.12
N SER A 168 -19.85 -3.04 -7.38
CA SER A 168 -19.27 -2.43 -8.58
C SER A 168 -18.70 -3.47 -9.52
N THR A 169 -18.69 -3.18 -10.82
CA THR A 169 -17.95 -3.99 -11.79
C THR A 169 -16.47 -3.98 -11.45
N LYS A 170 -15.83 -5.16 -11.43
CA LYS A 170 -14.37 -5.26 -11.36
C LYS A 170 -13.81 -5.02 -12.76
N MET A 171 -13.10 -3.90 -12.92
CA MET A 171 -12.52 -3.50 -14.20
C MET A 171 -11.24 -4.30 -14.43
N ASP A 172 -11.05 -4.76 -15.67
CA ASP A 172 -9.90 -5.59 -16.06
C ASP A 172 -8.82 -4.69 -16.68
N GLY A 173 -7.85 -4.30 -15.88
CA GLY A 173 -6.83 -3.34 -16.26
C GLY A 173 -5.56 -3.46 -15.42
N SER A 174 -5.00 -2.31 -15.10
CA SER A 174 -3.88 -2.18 -14.18
C SER A 174 -4.17 -1.10 -13.15
N SER A 175 -4.03 -1.43 -11.87
CA SER A 175 -4.23 -0.50 -10.76
C SER A 175 -3.25 0.67 -10.83
N HIS A 176 -3.80 1.89 -10.81
CA HIS A 176 -3.03 3.14 -10.77
C HIS A 176 -3.67 4.12 -9.79
N SER A 177 -2.84 4.93 -9.15
CA SER A 177 -3.29 5.95 -8.20
C SER A 177 -2.65 7.29 -8.48
N ILE A 178 -3.35 8.34 -8.09
CA ILE A 178 -2.80 9.69 -7.95
C ILE A 178 -3.03 10.16 -6.52
N GLY A 179 -2.08 10.91 -5.96
CA GLY A 179 -2.14 11.35 -4.58
C GLY A 179 -1.53 12.72 -4.38
N ILE A 180 -1.96 13.41 -3.32
CA ILE A 180 -1.33 14.63 -2.81
C ILE A 180 -0.97 14.41 -1.35
N ASP A 181 0.27 14.71 -0.98
CA ASP A 181 0.73 14.79 0.41
C ASP A 181 1.68 15.98 0.60
N GLU A 182 2.37 16.06 1.75
CA GLU A 182 3.31 17.15 2.05
C GLU A 182 4.51 17.25 1.09
N ASN A 183 4.82 16.20 0.35
CA ASN A 183 5.90 16.10 -0.64
C ASN A 183 5.42 16.43 -2.06
N GLY A 184 4.11 16.62 -2.28
CA GLY A 184 3.54 17.11 -3.53
C GLY A 184 2.58 16.13 -4.18
N PHE A 185 2.57 16.12 -5.51
CA PHE A 185 1.66 15.32 -6.33
C PHE A 185 2.34 14.05 -6.82
N HIS A 186 1.67 12.92 -6.66
CA HIS A 186 2.19 11.59 -6.94
C HIS A 186 1.36 10.90 -8.02
N VAL A 187 2.03 10.13 -8.88
CA VAL A 187 1.42 9.25 -9.87
C VAL A 187 2.04 7.87 -9.73
N THR A 188 1.22 6.86 -9.49
CA THR A 188 1.71 5.52 -9.20
C THR A 188 1.01 4.46 -10.05
N GLY A 189 1.72 3.36 -10.28
CA GLY A 189 1.10 2.09 -10.64
C GLY A 189 0.69 1.32 -9.38
N HIS A 190 0.64 -0.01 -9.51
CA HIS A 190 0.29 -0.90 -8.39
C HIS A 190 1.40 -0.98 -7.31
N ASN A 191 2.67 -0.80 -7.69
CA ASN A 191 3.82 -1.04 -6.79
C ASN A 191 4.78 0.15 -6.65
N TYR A 192 4.78 1.06 -7.63
CA TYR A 192 5.83 2.07 -7.76
C TYR A 192 5.24 3.43 -8.13
N GLU A 193 5.90 4.47 -7.67
CA GLU A 193 5.74 5.83 -8.17
C GLU A 193 6.49 6.00 -9.50
N TYR A 194 5.90 6.77 -10.42
CA TYR A 194 6.42 6.97 -11.76
C TYR A 194 6.95 8.39 -11.99
N LYS A 195 7.99 8.47 -12.82
CA LYS A 195 8.56 9.72 -13.34
C LYS A 195 7.67 10.33 -14.43
N ASP A 196 7.64 11.65 -14.49
CA ASP A 196 7.12 12.38 -15.65
C ASP A 196 8.20 12.47 -16.74
N ASP A 197 8.33 11.43 -17.55
CA ASP A 197 9.32 11.34 -18.64
C ASP A 197 8.71 10.94 -19.99
N GLY A 198 7.38 10.93 -20.09
CA GLY A 198 6.66 10.54 -21.29
C GLY A 198 6.51 9.03 -21.50
N VAL A 199 7.03 8.19 -20.60
CA VAL A 199 6.98 6.72 -20.74
C VAL A 199 5.67 6.14 -20.17
N SER A 200 5.17 6.70 -19.08
CA SER A 200 3.95 6.20 -18.42
C SER A 200 2.68 6.68 -19.12
N SER A 201 1.94 5.75 -19.73
CA SER A 201 0.63 6.05 -20.35
C SER A 201 -0.39 6.61 -19.35
N PHE A 202 -0.30 6.21 -18.07
CA PHE A 202 -1.15 6.75 -17.02
C PHE A 202 -0.81 8.21 -16.71
N TYR A 203 0.49 8.53 -16.61
CA TYR A 203 0.94 9.91 -16.37
C TYR A 203 0.50 10.84 -17.50
N GLU A 204 0.60 10.39 -18.76
CA GLU A 204 0.07 11.13 -19.91
C GLU A 204 -1.45 11.33 -19.83
N LEU A 205 -2.20 10.33 -19.38
CA LEU A 205 -3.65 10.47 -19.15
C LEU A 205 -3.94 11.52 -18.06
N VAL A 206 -3.20 11.50 -16.95
CA VAL A 206 -3.33 12.46 -15.85
C VAL A 206 -3.10 13.89 -16.32
N LYS A 207 -2.05 14.12 -17.13
CA LYS A 207 -1.76 15.42 -17.76
C LYS A 207 -2.85 15.84 -18.73
N ALA A 208 -3.25 14.97 -19.65
CA ALA A 208 -4.25 15.26 -20.65
C ALA A 208 -5.62 15.62 -20.06
N ARG A 209 -5.92 15.16 -18.83
CA ARG A 209 -7.18 15.45 -18.13
C ARG A 209 -7.09 16.63 -17.15
N GLY A 210 -5.90 17.19 -16.94
CA GLY A 210 -5.65 18.26 -15.96
C GLY A 210 -6.02 17.83 -14.54
N TYR A 211 -5.78 16.56 -14.19
CA TYR A 211 -6.21 16.03 -12.89
C TYR A 211 -5.41 16.61 -11.73
N ARG A 212 -4.13 16.92 -11.94
CA ARG A 212 -3.29 17.54 -10.92
C ARG A 212 -3.88 18.86 -10.42
N GLU A 213 -4.17 19.79 -11.32
CA GLU A 213 -4.66 21.12 -10.98
C GLU A 213 -6.04 21.05 -10.30
N LYS A 214 -6.91 20.15 -10.77
CA LYS A 214 -8.22 19.91 -10.16
C LYS A 214 -8.10 19.36 -8.74
N MET A 215 -7.23 18.36 -8.53
CA MET A 215 -7.02 17.77 -7.21
C MET A 215 -6.37 18.75 -6.24
N GLU A 216 -5.36 19.51 -6.66
CA GLU A 216 -4.71 20.53 -5.83
C GLU A 216 -5.71 21.62 -5.40
N ALA A 217 -6.55 22.09 -6.32
CA ALA A 217 -7.61 23.06 -6.01
C ALA A 217 -8.65 22.49 -5.02
N PHE A 218 -9.05 21.23 -5.21
CA PHE A 218 -10.00 20.55 -4.32
C PHE A 218 -9.41 20.33 -2.92
N ALA A 219 -8.21 19.76 -2.83
CA ALA A 219 -7.54 19.51 -1.56
C ALA A 219 -7.34 20.81 -0.76
N LYS A 220 -6.98 21.91 -1.43
CA LYS A 220 -6.88 23.22 -0.80
C LYS A 220 -8.23 23.74 -0.30
N LYS A 221 -9.30 23.61 -1.10
CA LYS A 221 -10.64 24.06 -0.73
C LYS A 221 -11.19 23.29 0.48
N GLU A 222 -10.97 21.98 0.51
CA GLU A 222 -11.46 21.09 1.55
C GLU A 222 -10.48 20.95 2.74
N ASN A 223 -9.35 21.67 2.70
CA ASN A 223 -8.29 21.67 3.72
C ASN A 223 -7.77 20.25 4.05
N LEU A 224 -7.46 19.48 3.00
CA LEU A 224 -6.94 18.12 3.10
C LEU A 224 -5.41 18.14 3.20
N ALA A 225 -4.86 17.44 4.20
CA ALA A 225 -3.43 17.21 4.32
C ALA A 225 -2.97 16.11 3.35
N THR A 226 -3.79 15.07 3.17
CA THR A 226 -3.59 14.06 2.13
C THR A 226 -4.86 13.80 1.34
N PHE A 227 -4.72 13.56 0.04
CA PHE A 227 -5.83 13.25 -0.86
C PHE A 227 -5.41 12.22 -1.90
N THR A 228 -5.97 11.02 -1.82
CA THR A 228 -5.60 9.87 -2.66
C THR A 228 -6.79 9.37 -3.47
N VAL A 229 -6.59 9.18 -4.78
CA VAL A 229 -7.59 8.63 -5.70
C VAL A 229 -6.99 7.41 -6.39
N GLN A 230 -7.66 6.27 -6.27
CA GLN A 230 -7.22 4.99 -6.83
C GLN A 230 -8.26 4.47 -7.82
N GLY A 231 -7.77 3.96 -8.95
CA GLY A 231 -8.62 3.46 -10.00
C GLY A 231 -7.92 2.46 -10.90
N GLU A 232 -8.69 1.86 -11.79
CA GLU A 232 -8.20 0.88 -12.74
C GLU A 232 -7.96 1.53 -14.10
N LEU A 233 -6.72 1.50 -14.59
CA LEU A 233 -6.39 1.92 -15.95
C LEU A 233 -6.68 0.78 -16.91
N CYS A 234 -7.66 0.98 -17.78
CA CYS A 234 -7.98 0.07 -18.88
C CYS A 234 -7.58 0.72 -20.20
N ALA A 235 -6.85 0.00 -21.05
CA ALA A 235 -6.37 0.54 -22.33
C ALA A 235 -6.13 -0.57 -23.36
N PRO A 236 -6.06 -0.23 -24.66
CA PRO A 236 -5.47 -1.12 -25.66
C PRO A 236 -4.09 -1.64 -25.20
N GLY A 237 -3.88 -2.96 -25.30
CA GLY A 237 -2.64 -3.61 -24.87
C GLY A 237 -2.56 -3.99 -23.38
N ILE A 238 -3.56 -3.64 -22.57
CA ILE A 238 -3.67 -4.07 -21.16
C ILE A 238 -4.73 -5.18 -21.05
N GLN A 239 -4.39 -6.30 -20.41
CA GLN A 239 -5.30 -7.42 -20.11
C GLN A 239 -6.20 -7.86 -21.28
N GLN A 240 -5.58 -8.07 -22.46
CA GLN A 240 -6.26 -8.42 -23.71
C GLN A 240 -7.30 -7.38 -24.19
N ASN A 241 -7.38 -6.20 -23.56
CA ASN A 241 -8.35 -5.14 -23.82
C ASN A 241 -9.79 -5.69 -23.92
N ARG A 242 -10.22 -6.48 -22.92
CA ARG A 242 -11.55 -7.10 -22.91
C ARG A 242 -12.69 -6.09 -22.94
N LEU A 243 -12.46 -4.86 -22.47
CA LEU A 243 -13.40 -3.74 -22.56
C LEU A 243 -13.52 -3.15 -23.97
N ARG A 244 -12.63 -3.56 -24.90
CA ARG A 244 -12.56 -3.09 -26.29
C ARG A 244 -12.47 -1.57 -26.38
N LEU A 245 -11.65 -0.98 -25.52
CA LEU A 245 -11.38 0.45 -25.55
C LEU A 245 -10.49 0.77 -26.74
N ILE A 246 -10.66 1.98 -27.29
CA ILE A 246 -9.82 2.51 -28.38
C ILE A 246 -8.80 3.53 -27.87
N LYS A 247 -8.94 3.95 -26.61
CA LYS A 247 -8.08 4.89 -25.90
C LYS A 247 -8.03 4.49 -24.41
N PRO A 248 -6.98 4.89 -23.67
CA PRO A 248 -6.92 4.67 -22.24
C PRO A 248 -8.08 5.36 -21.50
N GLU A 249 -8.68 4.65 -20.56
CA GLU A 249 -9.68 5.15 -19.62
C GLU A 249 -9.31 4.70 -18.19
N TRP A 250 -9.59 5.54 -17.20
CA TRP A 250 -9.28 5.26 -15.80
C TRP A 250 -10.55 5.30 -14.97
N TYR A 251 -10.86 4.20 -14.28
CA TYR A 251 -12.10 4.01 -13.54
C TYR A 251 -11.81 4.00 -12.04
N VAL A 252 -12.16 5.09 -11.35
CA VAL A 252 -11.95 5.28 -9.91
C VAL A 252 -12.80 4.31 -9.11
N PHE A 253 -12.18 3.60 -8.15
CA PHE A 253 -12.86 2.69 -7.22
C PHE A 253 -12.62 3.04 -5.75
N THR A 254 -11.65 3.89 -5.42
CA THR A 254 -11.39 4.30 -4.03
C THR A 254 -10.94 5.76 -4.01
N ILE A 255 -11.50 6.53 -3.08
CA ILE A 255 -11.00 7.85 -2.70
C ILE A 255 -10.71 7.86 -1.21
N ARG A 256 -9.62 8.53 -0.82
CA ARG A 256 -9.22 8.71 0.58
C ARG A 256 -8.96 10.19 0.85
N GLU A 257 -9.51 10.67 1.96
CA GLU A 257 -9.27 12.01 2.49
C GLU A 257 -8.57 11.84 3.85
N ASN A 258 -7.38 12.43 4.03
CA ASN A 258 -6.58 12.33 5.26
C ASN A 258 -6.38 10.88 5.75
N GLY A 259 -6.00 9.99 4.83
CA GLY A 259 -5.75 8.58 5.11
C GLY A 259 -6.97 7.72 5.45
N LYS A 260 -8.19 8.23 5.26
CA LYS A 260 -9.42 7.46 5.45
C LYS A 260 -10.17 7.30 4.14
N ARG A 261 -10.56 6.07 3.81
CA ARG A 261 -11.45 5.78 2.68
C ARG A 261 -12.79 6.50 2.92
N VAL A 262 -13.29 7.19 1.90
CA VAL A 262 -14.62 7.82 1.96
C VAL A 262 -15.72 6.83 1.58
N GLY A 263 -16.96 7.10 1.99
CA GLY A 263 -18.14 6.32 1.57
C GLY A 263 -18.53 6.53 0.11
N LEU A 264 -19.39 5.65 -0.41
CA LEU A 264 -19.82 5.62 -1.80
C LEU A 264 -20.36 6.99 -2.25
N ARG A 265 -21.25 7.60 -1.49
CA ARG A 265 -21.87 8.89 -1.85
C ARG A 265 -20.81 9.98 -2.02
N ARG A 266 -19.86 10.08 -1.09
CA ARG A 266 -18.76 11.05 -1.13
C ARG A 266 -17.80 10.75 -2.28
N MET A 267 -17.50 9.48 -2.54
CA MET A 267 -16.68 9.07 -3.69
C MET A 267 -17.31 9.55 -5.00
N LEU A 268 -18.61 9.28 -5.21
CA LEU A 268 -19.32 9.68 -6.41
C LEU A 268 -19.40 11.21 -6.57
N GLU A 269 -19.65 11.94 -5.47
CA GLU A 269 -19.63 13.41 -5.45
C GLU A 269 -18.27 13.96 -5.90
N ILE A 270 -17.17 13.43 -5.35
CA ILE A 270 -15.82 13.88 -5.72
C ILE A 270 -15.51 13.53 -7.19
N CYS A 271 -15.93 12.34 -7.65
CA CYS A 271 -15.77 11.96 -9.05
C CYS A 271 -16.49 12.93 -9.99
N ASP A 272 -17.73 13.30 -9.69
CA ASP A 272 -18.50 14.28 -10.47
C ASP A 272 -17.83 15.66 -10.47
N LEU A 273 -17.47 16.17 -9.29
CA LEU A 273 -16.84 17.49 -9.13
C LEU A 273 -15.50 17.62 -9.88
N LEU A 274 -14.70 16.54 -9.94
CA LEU A 274 -13.37 16.55 -10.56
C LEU A 274 -13.37 15.98 -11.99
N GLY A 275 -14.50 15.43 -12.45
CA GLY A 275 -14.61 14.78 -13.74
C GLY A 275 -13.78 13.49 -13.84
N PHE A 276 -13.79 12.69 -12.77
CA PHE A 276 -13.29 11.32 -12.78
C PHE A 276 -14.40 10.37 -13.21
N GLU A 277 -14.06 9.43 -14.09
CA GLU A 277 -14.92 8.28 -14.34
C GLU A 277 -14.75 7.30 -13.18
N HIS A 278 -15.85 6.84 -12.58
CA HIS A 278 -15.79 5.82 -11.53
C HIS A 278 -16.11 4.43 -12.10
N VAL A 279 -15.76 3.38 -11.38
CA VAL A 279 -16.19 2.02 -11.73
C VAL A 279 -17.73 1.95 -11.79
N PRO A 280 -18.33 1.20 -12.73
CA PRO A 280 -19.79 1.08 -12.80
C PRO A 280 -20.35 0.51 -11.50
N ILE A 281 -21.29 1.24 -10.88
CA ILE A 281 -22.05 0.75 -9.73
C ILE A 281 -23.24 -0.04 -10.25
N GLU A 282 -23.21 -1.36 -10.05
CA GLU A 282 -24.21 -2.28 -10.58
C GLU A 282 -25.41 -2.44 -9.63
N GLU A 283 -25.20 -2.20 -8.33
CA GLU A 283 -26.23 -2.40 -7.31
C GLU A 283 -25.91 -1.60 -6.05
N VAL A 284 -26.95 -1.08 -5.40
CA VAL A 284 -26.94 -0.64 -4.00
C VAL A 284 -28.10 -1.35 -3.30
N GLY A 285 -27.84 -1.94 -2.14
CA GLY A 285 -28.81 -2.77 -1.42
C GLY A 285 -28.55 -2.79 0.07
N MET A 286 -29.45 -3.45 0.81
CA MET A 286 -29.33 -3.67 2.25
C MET A 286 -29.17 -5.16 2.50
N ASP A 287 -28.35 -5.49 3.50
CA ASP A 287 -28.20 -6.85 4.03
C ASP A 287 -27.85 -7.88 2.95
N LEU A 288 -26.59 -7.83 2.48
CA LEU A 288 -26.09 -8.70 1.42
C LEU A 288 -26.44 -10.20 1.62
N PRO A 289 -26.31 -10.80 2.83
CA PRO A 289 -26.67 -12.19 3.06
C PRO A 289 -28.12 -12.55 2.73
N SER A 290 -29.07 -11.63 2.90
CA SER A 290 -30.48 -11.88 2.57
C SER A 290 -30.69 -12.13 1.07
N LYS A 291 -29.87 -11.52 0.21
CA LYS A 291 -29.97 -11.65 -1.25
C LYS A 291 -28.97 -12.64 -1.84
N TYR A 292 -27.75 -12.66 -1.30
CA TYR A 292 -26.65 -13.52 -1.75
C TYR A 292 -26.08 -14.31 -0.56
N PRO A 293 -26.81 -15.33 -0.07
CA PRO A 293 -26.44 -16.03 1.16
C PRO A 293 -25.21 -16.93 1.03
N THR A 294 -24.79 -17.27 -0.20
CA THR A 294 -23.70 -18.22 -0.46
C THR A 294 -22.68 -17.70 -1.47
N VAL A 295 -21.50 -18.33 -1.47
CA VAL A 295 -20.41 -18.06 -2.42
C VAL A 295 -20.89 -18.31 -3.86
N GLU A 296 -21.67 -19.37 -4.09
CA GLU A 296 -22.20 -19.72 -5.41
C GLU A 296 -23.16 -18.65 -5.94
N ALA A 297 -24.02 -18.09 -5.07
CA ALA A 297 -24.92 -17.01 -5.43
C ALA A 297 -24.14 -15.76 -5.87
N LEU A 298 -23.05 -15.43 -5.17
CA LEU A 298 -22.16 -14.32 -5.54
C LEU A 298 -21.36 -14.61 -6.82
N LEU A 299 -20.89 -15.85 -7.03
CA LEU A 299 -20.19 -16.22 -8.26
C LEU A 299 -21.11 -16.13 -9.48
N ALA A 300 -22.36 -16.58 -9.35
CA ALA A 300 -23.37 -16.40 -10.40
C ALA A 300 -23.65 -14.92 -10.66
N ARG A 301 -23.66 -14.08 -9.61
CA ARG A 301 -23.83 -12.62 -9.71
C ARG A 301 -22.63 -11.91 -10.37
N ALA A 302 -21.43 -12.45 -10.21
CA ALA A 302 -20.20 -11.92 -10.77
C ALA A 302 -20.06 -12.16 -12.28
N ASP A 303 -20.80 -13.12 -12.83
CA ASP A 303 -20.81 -13.36 -14.28
C ASP A 303 -21.44 -12.18 -15.03
N GLY A 304 -20.90 -11.87 -16.22
CA GLY A 304 -21.44 -10.86 -17.10
C GLY A 304 -20.50 -10.49 -18.23
N ASP A 305 -20.89 -9.50 -19.02
CA ASP A 305 -20.09 -8.93 -20.09
C ASP A 305 -19.90 -7.42 -19.85
N TYR A 306 -18.77 -6.88 -20.28
CA TYR A 306 -18.57 -5.43 -20.36
C TYR A 306 -19.51 -4.83 -21.42
N PRO A 307 -19.85 -3.53 -21.34
CA PRO A 307 -20.81 -2.90 -22.25
C PRO A 307 -20.51 -3.04 -23.76
N LYS A 308 -19.23 -3.06 -24.14
CA LYS A 308 -18.78 -3.19 -25.55
C LYS A 308 -18.52 -4.65 -25.97
N GLY A 309 -18.88 -5.61 -25.11
CA GLY A 309 -18.60 -7.04 -25.27
C GLY A 309 -17.27 -7.45 -24.66
N GLY A 310 -17.12 -8.75 -24.38
CA GLY A 310 -16.02 -9.31 -23.58
C GLY A 310 -16.49 -9.62 -22.16
N LYS A 311 -16.04 -10.74 -21.60
CA LYS A 311 -16.46 -11.18 -20.26
C LYS A 311 -15.88 -10.23 -19.22
N LYS A 312 -16.72 -9.78 -18.28
CA LYS A 312 -16.25 -8.99 -17.14
C LYS A 312 -15.44 -9.87 -16.19
N GLU A 313 -14.38 -9.32 -15.60
CA GLU A 313 -13.55 -10.04 -14.64
C GLU A 313 -14.38 -10.52 -13.43
N GLY A 314 -15.29 -9.66 -12.97
CA GLY A 314 -16.18 -9.99 -11.88
C GLY A 314 -16.77 -8.73 -11.24
N ILE A 315 -16.92 -8.77 -9.92
CA ILE A 315 -17.47 -7.69 -9.12
C ILE A 315 -16.67 -7.49 -7.84
N VAL A 316 -16.80 -6.29 -7.26
CA VAL A 316 -16.32 -5.95 -5.91
C VAL A 316 -17.52 -5.55 -5.07
N VAL A 317 -17.59 -6.04 -3.84
CA VAL A 317 -18.67 -5.76 -2.88
C VAL A 317 -18.10 -5.05 -1.67
N ARG A 318 -18.69 -3.91 -1.32
CA ARG A 318 -18.26 -3.04 -0.22
C ARG A 318 -19.47 -2.44 0.49
N PRO A 319 -19.39 -2.13 1.79
CA PRO A 319 -20.40 -1.31 2.44
C PRO A 319 -20.40 0.11 1.84
N THR A 320 -21.55 0.79 1.83
CA THR A 320 -21.62 2.17 1.34
C THR A 320 -20.82 3.13 2.22
N GLU A 321 -20.74 2.86 3.52
CA GLU A 321 -19.83 3.54 4.45
C GLU A 321 -18.76 2.55 4.95
N PRO A 322 -17.45 2.86 4.89
CA PRO A 322 -16.40 1.91 5.25
C PRO A 322 -16.52 1.43 6.70
N VAL A 323 -16.62 0.11 6.89
CA VAL A 323 -16.65 -0.55 8.19
C VAL A 323 -15.38 -1.36 8.37
N PHE A 324 -14.74 -1.32 9.54
CA PHE A 324 -13.60 -2.20 9.83
C PHE A 324 -14.05 -3.66 9.99
N CYS A 325 -13.36 -4.59 9.33
CA CYS A 325 -13.62 -6.02 9.42
C CYS A 325 -12.44 -6.74 10.08
N PRO A 326 -12.64 -7.40 11.23
CA PRO A 326 -11.56 -8.11 11.92
C PRO A 326 -11.06 -9.33 11.16
N LEU A 327 -11.91 -9.99 10.35
CA LEU A 327 -11.54 -11.19 9.56
C LEU A 327 -10.38 -10.92 8.61
N ILE A 328 -10.34 -9.71 8.04
CA ILE A 328 -9.31 -9.29 7.08
C ILE A 328 -8.42 -8.16 7.63
N SER A 329 -8.63 -7.75 8.89
CA SER A 329 -7.93 -6.63 9.54
C SER A 329 -7.87 -5.35 8.70
N ALA A 330 -8.93 -5.08 7.95
CA ALA A 330 -9.03 -3.99 6.98
C ALA A 330 -10.48 -3.55 6.82
N SER A 331 -10.73 -2.49 6.06
CA SER A 331 -12.11 -2.09 5.73
C SER A 331 -12.82 -3.21 4.96
N LEU A 332 -14.01 -3.60 5.44
CA LEU A 332 -14.85 -4.64 4.86
C LEU A 332 -15.00 -4.42 3.35
N SER A 333 -14.56 -5.42 2.61
CA SER A 333 -14.50 -5.42 1.16
C SER A 333 -14.15 -6.82 0.68
N MET A 334 -14.67 -7.21 -0.48
CA MET A 334 -14.33 -8.49 -1.10
C MET A 334 -14.47 -8.43 -2.62
N LYS A 335 -13.64 -9.22 -3.31
CA LYS A 335 -13.76 -9.44 -4.76
C LYS A 335 -14.33 -10.81 -5.07
N ILE A 336 -15.13 -10.87 -6.12
CA ILE A 336 -15.67 -12.09 -6.69
C ILE A 336 -15.31 -12.11 -8.16
N VAL A 337 -14.41 -13.03 -8.53
CA VAL A 337 -13.94 -13.21 -9.91
C VAL A 337 -14.81 -14.26 -10.59
N SER A 338 -15.34 -13.93 -11.77
CA SER A 338 -16.18 -14.80 -12.58
C SER A 338 -15.40 -16.04 -13.02
N ASN A 339 -15.98 -17.24 -12.80
CA ASN A 339 -15.39 -18.48 -13.32
C ASN A 339 -15.38 -18.50 -14.86
N LYS A 340 -16.39 -17.89 -15.51
CA LYS A 340 -16.43 -17.78 -16.97
C LYS A 340 -15.33 -16.88 -17.52
N TYR A 341 -14.94 -15.85 -16.77
CA TYR A 341 -13.77 -15.04 -17.10
C TYR A 341 -12.49 -15.89 -17.02
N LEU A 342 -12.32 -16.65 -15.93
CA LEU A 342 -11.13 -17.48 -15.70
C LEU A 342 -10.95 -18.59 -16.75
N LEU A 343 -12.02 -19.29 -17.11
CA LEU A 343 -11.98 -20.38 -18.10
C LEU A 343 -11.62 -19.91 -19.52
N LYS A 344 -11.84 -18.64 -19.85
CA LYS A 344 -11.50 -18.07 -21.16
C LYS A 344 -10.07 -17.50 -21.23
N ASN A 345 -9.26 -17.72 -20.19
CA ASN A 345 -7.82 -17.46 -20.21
C ASN A 345 -7.01 -18.70 -20.62
N GLU A 346 -7.66 -19.83 -20.93
CA GLU A 346 -7.02 -21.08 -21.37
C GLU A 346 -7.01 -21.28 -22.91
N GLU A 347 -7.50 -20.32 -23.70
CA GLU A 347 -7.41 -20.31 -25.17
C GLU A 347 -6.48 -19.22 -25.72
#